data_AF-A0A0C2FQA5-F1
#
_entry.id   AF-A0A0C2FQA5-F1
#
_cell.length_a   1.000
_cell.length_b   1.000
_cell.length_c   1.000
_cell.angle_alpha   90.00
_cell.angle_beta   90.00
_cell.angle_gamma   90.00
#
_symmetry.space_group_name_H-M   'P 1'
#
loop_
_entity.id
_entity.type
_entity.pdbx_description
1 polymer ?
#
loop_
_entity_poly.entity_id
_entity_poly.type
_entity_poly.pdbx_seq_one_letter_code
_entity_poly.pdbx_strand_id
1 'polypeptide(L)'
;MVSSGMTSHDELYENSLPNHSQHHAPPSAQMSNFIRPIGLIRPIGPIRPIGPLSCGWSALSLSSAPGRRMPRGSKRNTSEEASSQEMPLWAAKMIERYDQCATRFEDAMSSAFASLLSAVAEIKNTQESVLKRLTAVEARLSTMSTASMIDQNAIYSTVVKVQADKTRIEEKLRRITWVGIPEQKDEVSTRRFDHEALKEVVETSGDPDLLREFSRGNIVDHRFPVGQPRSTGARGRIVKIDLPGQELKDKLLQHMKQGRQSLTKNFIHSYGRRDYTPEELELDRKLRRKAGELNQKEGKLQFLVRVLQIHRLRYPRDLPGYLGASQPFQPSRSSSSSSAEPTPSQFVFTKDEASSSLPHRGNSPAYADATP
;
A
#
# COMPACT_ATOMS: atom_id res chain seq x y z
N MET A 1 -26.00 29.72 75.62
CA MET A 1 -25.27 29.78 74.33
C MET A 1 -25.60 28.46 73.62
N VAL A 2 -26.66 28.39 72.79
CA VAL A 2 -26.72 28.82 71.37
C VAL A 2 -25.74 27.99 70.52
N SER A 3 -26.12 27.19 69.52
CA SER A 3 -27.45 26.74 69.05
C SER A 3 -27.33 25.48 68.16
N SER A 4 -28.40 24.68 68.04
CA SER A 4 -28.68 23.75 66.92
C SER A 4 -28.83 24.54 65.59
N GLY A 5 -28.86 23.99 64.37
CA GLY A 5 -28.81 22.59 63.89
C GLY A 5 -29.82 22.37 62.74
N MET A 6 -29.38 21.88 61.56
CA MET A 6 -30.17 21.62 60.32
C MET A 6 -30.77 22.90 59.66
N THR A 7 -31.18 22.98 58.38
CA THR A 7 -31.59 22.03 57.32
C THR A 7 -31.14 22.45 55.90
N SER A 8 -31.36 21.55 54.92
CA SER A 8 -31.12 21.63 53.46
C SER A 8 -31.67 22.84 52.70
N HIS A 9 -31.12 23.08 51.49
CA HIS A 9 -31.92 23.36 50.29
C HIS A 9 -31.17 22.99 49.00
N ASP A 10 -31.90 22.44 48.02
CA ASP A 10 -31.44 22.21 46.64
C ASP A 10 -31.36 23.53 45.86
N GLU A 11 -30.44 23.63 44.89
CA GLU A 11 -30.74 24.28 43.61
C GLU A 11 -29.80 23.82 42.48
N LEU A 12 -30.40 23.47 41.34
CA LEU A 12 -29.72 23.13 40.09
C LEU A 12 -29.47 24.42 39.29
N TYR A 13 -28.29 24.55 38.68
CA TYR A 13 -28.07 25.57 37.64
C TYR A 13 -27.47 24.94 36.38
N GLU A 14 -28.33 24.62 35.43
CA GLU A 14 -27.97 24.62 34.01
C GLU A 14 -27.68 26.06 33.57
N ASN A 15 -26.72 26.25 32.67
CA ASN A 15 -26.57 27.52 31.95
C ASN A 15 -26.20 27.27 30.48
N SER A 16 -27.26 27.00 29.70
CA SER A 16 -27.55 27.56 28.37
C SER A 16 -26.41 28.22 27.59
N LEU A 17 -26.00 27.56 26.51
CA LEU A 17 -25.30 28.21 25.38
C LEU A 17 -26.33 28.77 24.38
N PRO A 18 -26.25 30.04 23.97
CA PRO A 18 -27.14 30.58 22.94
C PRO A 18 -26.68 30.14 21.54
N ASN A 19 -27.65 29.78 20.71
CA ASN A 19 -27.46 29.33 19.33
C ASN A 19 -28.10 30.33 18.37
N HIS A 20 -27.31 31.07 17.57
CA HIS A 20 -27.86 31.66 16.35
C HIS A 20 -26.84 31.85 15.22
N SER A 21 -27.26 31.38 14.04
CA SER A 21 -26.55 31.42 12.77
C SER A 21 -26.49 32.83 12.17
N GLN A 22 -25.53 33.08 11.28
CA GLN A 22 -25.85 33.77 10.03
C GLN A 22 -24.98 33.31 8.86
N HIS A 23 -25.61 33.21 7.69
CA HIS A 23 -24.99 32.81 6.42
C HIS A 23 -24.11 33.91 5.84
N HIS A 24 -22.99 33.54 5.23
CA HIS A 24 -22.51 34.23 4.02
C HIS A 24 -21.82 33.24 3.08
N ALA A 25 -22.33 33.16 1.84
CA ALA A 25 -21.71 32.44 0.73
C ALA A 25 -21.13 33.47 -0.28
N PRO A 26 -19.92 33.25 -0.81
CA PRO A 26 -19.37 33.95 -1.97
C PRO A 26 -19.16 32.97 -3.16
N PRO A 27 -18.78 33.41 -4.38
CA PRO A 27 -19.63 33.10 -5.54
C PRO A 27 -19.08 32.06 -6.51
N SER A 28 -19.95 31.72 -7.47
CA SER A 28 -19.70 30.90 -8.67
C SER A 28 -18.40 31.25 -9.41
N ALA A 29 -17.48 30.28 -9.49
CA ALA A 29 -16.42 30.25 -10.48
C ALA A 29 -16.77 29.24 -11.58
N GLN A 30 -16.86 29.70 -12.83
CA GLN A 30 -17.02 28.81 -13.97
C GLN A 30 -15.69 28.07 -14.23
N MET A 31 -15.72 26.73 -14.19
CA MET A 31 -14.73 25.92 -14.89
C MET A 31 -15.43 24.93 -15.80
N SER A 32 -15.49 25.29 -17.08
CA SER A 32 -15.63 24.32 -18.15
C SER A 32 -14.40 23.41 -18.15
N ASN A 33 -14.62 22.08 -18.20
CA ASN A 33 -13.81 21.18 -19.02
C ASN A 33 -14.38 19.75 -19.07
N PHE A 34 -14.76 19.34 -20.28
CA PHE A 34 -14.65 17.99 -20.84
C PHE A 34 -14.73 16.78 -19.89
N ILE A 35 -15.95 16.26 -19.70
CA ILE A 35 -16.17 14.82 -19.56
C ILE A 35 -16.77 14.32 -20.89
N ARG A 36 -16.03 13.48 -21.62
CA ARG A 36 -16.57 12.75 -22.77
C ARG A 36 -17.39 11.56 -22.24
N PRO A 37 -18.67 11.38 -22.63
CA PRO A 37 -19.36 10.13 -22.34
C PRO A 37 -18.80 9.03 -23.24
N ILE A 38 -18.14 8.04 -22.62
CA ILE A 38 -17.83 6.77 -23.30
C ILE A 38 -19.17 6.06 -23.54
N GLY A 39 -19.36 5.55 -24.75
CA GLY A 39 -20.67 5.13 -25.25
C GLY A 39 -21.31 3.98 -24.49
N LEU A 40 -22.65 3.95 -24.54
CA LEU A 40 -23.47 2.83 -24.08
C LEU A 40 -22.99 1.52 -24.70
N ILE A 41 -22.40 0.63 -23.89
CA ILE A 41 -22.39 -0.80 -24.21
C ILE A 41 -23.79 -1.31 -23.91
N ARG A 42 -24.54 -1.66 -24.97
CA ARG A 42 -25.86 -2.29 -24.84
C ARG A 42 -25.72 -3.61 -24.06
N PRO A 43 -26.64 -3.94 -23.13
CA PRO A 43 -26.68 -5.28 -22.56
C PRO A 43 -26.98 -6.30 -23.66
N ILE A 44 -26.12 -7.30 -23.80
CA ILE A 44 -26.40 -8.47 -24.63
C ILE A 44 -27.56 -9.22 -23.94
N GLY A 45 -28.70 -9.31 -24.63
CA GLY A 45 -29.89 -9.95 -24.10
C GLY A 45 -29.70 -11.45 -23.83
N PRO A 46 -30.58 -12.06 -23.02
CA PRO A 46 -30.46 -13.47 -22.66
C PRO A 46 -30.50 -14.36 -23.90
N ILE A 47 -29.48 -15.22 -24.03
CA ILE A 47 -29.44 -16.28 -25.02
C ILE A 47 -30.62 -17.21 -24.72
N ARG A 48 -31.58 -17.28 -25.65
CA ARG A 48 -32.73 -18.19 -25.53
C ARG A 48 -32.25 -19.64 -25.58
N PRO A 49 -32.79 -20.54 -24.75
CA PRO A 49 -32.51 -21.97 -24.90
C PRO A 49 -33.01 -22.42 -26.28
N ILE A 50 -32.14 -23.10 -27.03
CA ILE A 50 -32.56 -23.83 -28.23
C ILE A 50 -33.42 -25.00 -27.74
N GLY A 51 -34.70 -24.97 -28.10
CA GLY A 51 -35.65 -26.00 -27.69
C GLY A 51 -35.29 -27.38 -28.24
N PRO A 52 -35.78 -28.46 -27.62
CA PRO A 52 -35.52 -29.81 -28.10
C PRO A 52 -36.07 -30.00 -29.51
N LEU A 53 -35.23 -30.48 -30.42
CA LEU A 53 -35.67 -30.93 -31.74
C LEU A 53 -36.57 -32.15 -31.56
N SER A 54 -37.88 -31.93 -31.70
CA SER A 54 -38.88 -32.99 -31.76
C SER A 54 -38.73 -33.78 -33.04
N CYS A 55 -37.86 -34.79 -33.03
CA CYS A 55 -37.85 -35.85 -34.02
C CYS A 55 -38.87 -36.92 -33.62
N GLY A 56 -40.15 -36.61 -33.82
CA GLY A 56 -41.21 -37.60 -33.75
C GLY A 56 -41.05 -38.63 -34.87
N TRP A 57 -40.44 -39.77 -34.58
CA TRP A 57 -40.57 -40.97 -35.39
C TRP A 57 -41.72 -41.79 -34.83
N SER A 58 -42.87 -41.67 -35.50
CA SER A 58 -44.06 -42.47 -35.22
C SER A 58 -43.72 -43.96 -35.18
N ALA A 59 -44.34 -44.67 -34.24
CA ALA A 59 -44.24 -46.12 -34.19
C ALA A 59 -44.81 -46.74 -35.48
N LEU A 60 -43.93 -47.12 -36.40
CA LEU A 60 -44.25 -48.09 -37.44
C LEU A 60 -44.35 -49.45 -36.79
N SER A 61 -45.53 -49.72 -36.24
CA SER A 61 -46.00 -51.07 -35.96
C SER A 61 -45.89 -51.87 -37.25
N LEU A 62 -44.92 -52.79 -37.32
CA LEU A 62 -44.91 -53.85 -38.33
C LEU A 62 -46.03 -54.82 -37.96
N SER A 63 -47.26 -54.45 -38.33
CA SER A 63 -48.37 -55.38 -38.36
C SER A 63 -48.03 -56.52 -39.31
N SER A 64 -48.15 -57.76 -38.84
CA SER A 64 -47.92 -58.95 -39.66
C SER A 64 -48.78 -58.89 -40.91
N ALA A 65 -48.14 -58.73 -42.07
CA ALA A 65 -48.83 -58.86 -43.35
C ALA A 65 -49.39 -60.29 -43.45
N PRO A 66 -50.72 -60.47 -43.56
CA PRO A 66 -51.31 -61.81 -43.56
C PRO A 66 -50.90 -62.54 -44.84
N GLY A 67 -50.41 -63.78 -44.68
CA GLY A 67 -49.97 -64.59 -45.81
C GLY A 67 -51.07 -64.74 -46.87
N ARG A 68 -50.74 -64.38 -48.12
CA ARG A 68 -51.63 -64.59 -49.27
C ARG A 68 -51.84 -66.09 -49.48
N ARG A 69 -52.92 -66.62 -48.93
CA ARG A 69 -53.47 -67.92 -49.33
C ARG A 69 -53.84 -67.85 -50.81
N MET A 70 -53.17 -68.63 -51.65
CA MET A 70 -53.70 -68.98 -52.96
C MET A 70 -54.96 -69.86 -52.79
N PRO A 71 -55.98 -69.73 -53.66
CA PRO A 71 -57.27 -70.40 -53.47
C PRO A 71 -57.20 -71.89 -53.80
N ARG A 72 -57.62 -72.74 -52.86
CA ARG A 72 -57.97 -74.15 -53.15
C ARG A 72 -59.43 -74.24 -53.63
N GLY A 73 -59.66 -74.19 -54.93
CA GLY A 73 -60.81 -74.84 -55.58
C GLY A 73 -60.34 -76.24 -56.03
N SER A 74 -60.71 -77.34 -55.40
CA SER A 74 -62.04 -77.99 -55.33
C SER A 74 -62.32 -78.87 -56.56
N LYS A 75 -62.15 -80.20 -56.36
CA LYS A 75 -62.86 -81.36 -56.97
C LYS A 75 -63.11 -81.32 -58.50
N ARG A 76 -62.77 -82.36 -59.28
CA ARG A 76 -63.13 -83.78 -59.05
C ARG A 76 -62.48 -84.70 -60.11
N ASN A 77 -62.57 -86.02 -59.88
CA ASN A 77 -62.54 -87.13 -60.85
C ASN A 77 -61.19 -87.78 -61.25
N THR A 78 -60.97 -88.95 -60.63
CA THR A 78 -60.71 -90.29 -61.24
C THR A 78 -59.49 -90.57 -62.15
N SER A 79 -58.77 -91.63 -61.72
CA SER A 79 -57.97 -92.63 -62.49
C SER A 79 -56.70 -92.21 -63.25
N GLU A 80 -55.65 -93.02 -63.02
CA GLU A 80 -54.57 -93.40 -63.96
C GLU A 80 -53.75 -92.24 -64.58
N GLU A 81 -52.50 -91.96 -64.20
CA GLU A 81 -51.41 -92.83 -63.76
C GLU A 81 -50.44 -92.06 -62.85
N ALA A 82 -49.80 -92.77 -61.92
CA ALA A 82 -48.73 -92.20 -61.09
C ALA A 82 -47.42 -92.09 -61.89
N SER A 83 -47.37 -91.19 -62.87
CA SER A 83 -46.08 -90.69 -63.34
C SER A 83 -45.49 -89.83 -62.21
N SER A 84 -44.56 -90.44 -61.47
CA SER A 84 -43.69 -89.72 -60.56
C SER A 84 -42.92 -88.67 -61.37
N GLN A 85 -43.46 -87.46 -61.45
CA GLN A 85 -42.79 -86.32 -62.05
C GLN A 85 -41.72 -85.83 -61.06
N GLU A 86 -40.73 -86.70 -60.87
CA GLU A 86 -39.55 -86.52 -60.05
C GLU A 86 -38.94 -85.18 -60.42
N MET A 87 -38.84 -84.27 -59.44
CA MET A 87 -38.29 -82.94 -59.67
C MET A 87 -36.91 -83.12 -60.29
N PRO A 88 -36.70 -82.67 -61.56
CA PRO A 88 -35.53 -83.09 -62.30
C PRO A 88 -34.28 -82.60 -61.57
N LEU A 89 -33.27 -83.47 -61.45
CA LEU A 89 -32.18 -83.33 -60.48
C LEU A 89 -31.45 -81.97 -60.52
N TRP A 90 -31.46 -81.28 -61.67
CA TRP A 90 -30.96 -79.91 -61.79
C TRP A 90 -31.75 -78.90 -60.95
N ALA A 91 -33.08 -78.99 -60.89
CA ALA A 91 -33.94 -78.10 -60.13
C ALA A 91 -33.77 -78.33 -58.61
N ALA A 92 -33.72 -79.59 -58.17
CA ALA A 92 -33.40 -79.95 -56.79
C ALA A 92 -32.06 -79.35 -56.35
N LYS A 93 -31.02 -79.51 -57.18
CA LYS A 93 -29.68 -78.98 -56.92
C LYS A 93 -29.61 -77.45 -56.97
N MET A 94 -30.41 -76.78 -57.79
CA MET A 94 -30.51 -75.32 -57.76
C MET A 94 -31.19 -74.81 -56.50
N ILE A 95 -32.26 -75.47 -56.03
CA ILE A 95 -32.93 -75.12 -54.77
C ILE A 95 -31.97 -75.29 -53.60
N GLU A 96 -31.24 -76.42 -53.53
CA GLU A 96 -30.21 -76.66 -52.52
C GLU A 96 -29.11 -75.57 -52.53
N ARG A 97 -28.65 -75.16 -53.72
CA ARG A 97 -27.68 -74.07 -53.87
C ARG A 97 -28.23 -72.71 -53.47
N TYR A 98 -29.51 -72.44 -53.75
CA TYR A 98 -30.18 -71.21 -53.33
C TYR A 98 -30.36 -71.17 -51.82
N ASP A 99 -30.76 -72.28 -51.19
CA ASP A 99 -30.92 -72.41 -49.75
C ASP A 99 -29.57 -72.27 -49.00
N GLN A 100 -28.51 -72.89 -49.53
CA GLN A 100 -27.12 -72.67 -49.09
C GLN A 100 -26.66 -71.21 -49.25
N CYS A 101 -27.19 -70.46 -50.23
CA CYS A 101 -26.87 -69.06 -50.43
C CYS A 101 -27.68 -68.16 -49.47
N ALA A 102 -28.97 -68.46 -49.28
CA ALA A 102 -29.87 -67.73 -48.41
C ALA A 102 -29.44 -67.85 -46.94
N THR A 103 -29.15 -69.06 -46.46
CA THR A 103 -28.62 -69.30 -45.11
C THR A 103 -27.31 -68.55 -44.86
N ARG A 104 -26.33 -68.66 -45.76
CA ARG A 104 -25.07 -67.90 -45.65
C ARG A 104 -25.28 -66.38 -45.64
N PHE A 105 -26.27 -65.88 -46.37
CA PHE A 105 -26.60 -64.46 -46.40
C PHE A 105 -27.29 -64.01 -45.10
N GLU A 106 -28.20 -64.84 -44.56
CA GLU A 106 -28.85 -64.63 -43.27
C GLU A 106 -27.85 -64.66 -42.10
N ASP A 107 -26.93 -65.63 -42.08
CA ASP A 107 -25.83 -65.72 -41.11
C ASP A 107 -24.93 -64.48 -41.18
N ALA A 108 -24.52 -64.09 -42.39
CA ALA A 108 -23.66 -62.92 -42.60
C ALA A 108 -24.34 -61.61 -42.17
N MET A 109 -25.62 -61.41 -42.51
CA MET A 109 -26.39 -60.25 -42.06
C MET A 109 -26.58 -60.27 -40.53
N SER A 110 -26.95 -61.41 -39.95
CA SER A 110 -27.19 -61.53 -38.50
C SER A 110 -25.91 -61.26 -37.71
N SER A 111 -24.76 -61.76 -38.19
CA SER A 111 -23.45 -61.47 -37.64
C SER A 111 -23.09 -59.97 -37.76
N ALA A 112 -23.34 -59.36 -38.92
CA ALA A 112 -23.10 -57.93 -39.14
C ALA A 112 -23.98 -57.04 -38.24
N PHE A 113 -25.27 -57.37 -38.08
CA PHE A 113 -26.17 -56.64 -37.18
C PHE A 113 -25.79 -56.83 -35.71
N ALA A 114 -25.40 -58.03 -35.27
CA ALA A 114 -24.91 -58.27 -33.92
C ALA A 114 -23.64 -57.44 -33.62
N SER A 115 -22.70 -57.40 -34.56
CA SER A 115 -21.49 -56.58 -34.48
C SER A 115 -21.81 -55.07 -34.39
N LEU A 116 -22.73 -54.59 -35.25
CA LEU A 116 -23.17 -53.19 -35.24
C LEU A 116 -23.86 -52.80 -33.92
N LEU A 117 -24.75 -53.65 -33.39
CA LEU A 117 -25.42 -53.42 -32.12
C LEU A 117 -24.44 -53.40 -30.95
N SER A 118 -23.42 -54.26 -30.96
CA SER A 118 -22.33 -54.24 -29.98
C SER A 118 -21.56 -52.92 -30.03
N ALA A 119 -21.13 -52.47 -31.22
CA ALA A 119 -20.43 -51.20 -31.40
C ALA A 119 -21.26 -49.99 -30.97
N VAL A 120 -22.57 -49.98 -31.24
CA VAL A 120 -23.49 -48.92 -30.78
C VAL A 120 -23.60 -48.90 -29.25
N ALA A 121 -23.64 -50.07 -28.60
CA ALA A 121 -23.65 -50.16 -27.14
C ALA A 121 -22.35 -49.65 -26.51
N GLU A 122 -21.19 -49.95 -27.09
CA GLU A 122 -19.89 -49.40 -26.67
C GLU A 122 -19.83 -47.88 -26.82
N ILE A 123 -20.28 -47.34 -27.95
CA ILE A 123 -20.38 -45.88 -28.18
C ILE A 123 -21.25 -45.23 -27.11
N LYS A 124 -22.43 -45.81 -26.80
CA LYS A 124 -23.30 -45.29 -25.73
C LYS A 124 -22.60 -45.27 -24.37
N ASN A 125 -21.92 -46.37 -24.00
CA ASN A 125 -21.21 -46.47 -22.72
C ASN A 125 -20.06 -45.45 -22.61
N THR A 126 -19.32 -45.21 -23.71
CA THR A 126 -18.27 -44.17 -23.73
C THR A 126 -18.84 -42.76 -23.61
N GLN A 127 -19.97 -42.46 -24.26
CA GLN A 127 -20.66 -41.17 -24.13
C GLN A 127 -21.15 -40.91 -22.70
N GLU A 128 -21.77 -41.89 -22.04
CA GLU A 128 -22.19 -41.78 -20.63
C GLU A 128 -21.00 -41.52 -19.69
N SER A 129 -19.86 -42.18 -19.93
CA SER A 129 -18.61 -41.97 -19.19
C SER A 129 -18.03 -40.55 -19.41
N VAL A 130 -18.04 -40.05 -20.65
CA VAL A 130 -17.59 -38.68 -20.98
C VAL A 130 -18.49 -37.64 -20.31
N LEU A 131 -19.81 -37.79 -20.39
CA LEU A 131 -20.77 -36.89 -19.76
C LEU A 131 -20.58 -36.85 -18.24
N LYS A 132 -20.46 -38.01 -17.59
CA LYS A 132 -20.19 -38.09 -16.14
C LYS A 132 -18.89 -37.39 -15.74
N ARG A 133 -17.85 -37.47 -16.57
CA ARG A 133 -16.59 -36.73 -16.36
C ARG A 133 -16.76 -35.22 -16.54
N LEU A 134 -17.52 -34.78 -17.53
CA LEU A 134 -17.81 -33.36 -17.76
C LEU A 134 -18.58 -32.74 -16.58
N THR A 135 -19.65 -33.39 -16.10
CA THR A 135 -20.40 -32.93 -14.92
C THR A 135 -19.51 -32.85 -13.66
N ALA A 136 -18.58 -33.79 -13.48
CA ALA A 136 -17.62 -33.74 -12.38
C ALA A 136 -16.61 -32.59 -12.52
N VAL A 137 -16.20 -32.23 -13.74
CA VAL A 137 -15.35 -31.05 -14.01
C VAL A 137 -16.14 -29.74 -13.77
N GLU A 138 -17.38 -29.67 -14.21
CA GLU A 138 -18.28 -28.52 -14.04
C GLU A 138 -18.58 -28.23 -12.56
N ALA A 139 -18.82 -29.28 -11.76
CA ALA A 139 -18.99 -29.16 -10.32
C ALA A 139 -17.71 -28.61 -9.64
N ARG A 140 -16.52 -29.07 -10.05
CA ARG A 140 -15.23 -28.57 -9.52
C ARG A 140 -14.94 -27.13 -9.96
N LEU A 141 -15.30 -26.76 -11.19
CA LEU A 141 -15.13 -25.39 -11.67
C LEU A 141 -16.05 -24.42 -10.92
N SER A 142 -17.28 -24.84 -10.65
CA SER A 142 -18.25 -24.09 -9.84
C SER A 142 -17.75 -23.80 -8.42
N THR A 143 -17.08 -24.76 -7.77
CA THR A 143 -16.50 -24.55 -6.43
C THR A 143 -15.22 -23.70 -6.45
N MET A 144 -14.47 -23.68 -7.55
CA MET A 144 -13.30 -22.79 -7.70
C MET A 144 -13.68 -21.34 -8.01
N SER A 145 -14.78 -21.13 -8.75
CA SER A 145 -15.25 -19.78 -9.14
C SER A 145 -15.62 -18.90 -7.93
N THR A 146 -16.23 -19.49 -6.90
CA THR A 146 -16.61 -18.75 -5.67
C THR A 146 -15.43 -18.39 -4.78
N ALA A 147 -14.34 -19.18 -4.79
CA ALA A 147 -13.10 -18.84 -4.09
C ALA A 147 -12.37 -17.65 -4.76
N SER A 148 -12.46 -17.53 -6.08
CA SER A 148 -11.76 -16.51 -6.89
C SER A 148 -12.12 -15.06 -6.53
N MET A 149 -13.38 -14.77 -6.17
CA MET A 149 -13.79 -13.39 -5.85
C MET A 149 -13.22 -12.85 -4.52
N ILE A 150 -12.99 -13.73 -3.55
CA ILE A 150 -12.39 -13.35 -2.26
C ILE A 150 -10.89 -13.02 -2.47
N ASP A 151 -10.22 -13.79 -3.34
CA ASP A 151 -8.81 -13.59 -3.68
C ASP A 151 -8.60 -12.33 -4.55
N GLN A 152 -9.43 -12.07 -5.55
CA GLN A 152 -9.29 -10.86 -6.40
C GLN A 152 -9.37 -9.55 -5.61
N ASN A 153 -10.25 -9.46 -4.61
CA ASN A 153 -10.34 -8.28 -3.74
C ASN A 153 -9.11 -8.16 -2.81
N ALA A 154 -8.57 -9.27 -2.32
CA ALA A 154 -7.35 -9.29 -1.51
C ALA A 154 -6.10 -8.92 -2.33
N ILE A 155 -5.98 -9.46 -3.54
CA ILE A 155 -4.94 -9.12 -4.52
C ILE A 155 -5.03 -7.64 -4.90
N TYR A 156 -6.21 -7.14 -5.27
CA TYR A 156 -6.41 -5.73 -5.59
C TYR A 156 -6.06 -4.81 -4.41
N SER A 157 -6.54 -5.13 -3.20
CA SER A 157 -6.16 -4.39 -1.98
C SER A 157 -4.65 -4.40 -1.75
N THR A 158 -3.98 -5.51 -2.01
CA THR A 158 -2.53 -5.66 -1.87
C THR A 158 -1.77 -4.85 -2.93
N VAL A 159 -2.19 -4.88 -4.20
CA VAL A 159 -1.61 -4.08 -5.28
C VAL A 159 -1.79 -2.58 -5.02
N VAL A 160 -2.98 -2.16 -4.60
CA VAL A 160 -3.25 -0.74 -4.24
C VAL A 160 -2.42 -0.32 -3.03
N LYS A 161 -2.26 -1.17 -2.00
CA LYS A 161 -1.35 -0.89 -0.86
C LYS A 161 0.10 -0.79 -1.32
N VAL A 162 0.60 -1.75 -2.09
CA VAL A 162 1.98 -1.72 -2.63
C VAL A 162 2.22 -0.49 -3.50
N GLN A 163 1.23 -0.05 -4.29
CA GLN A 163 1.34 1.15 -5.11
C GLN A 163 1.28 2.45 -4.28
N ALA A 164 0.44 2.50 -3.25
CA ALA A 164 0.40 3.62 -2.29
C ALA A 164 1.66 3.68 -1.42
N ASP A 165 2.19 2.54 -1.01
CA ASP A 165 3.44 2.46 -0.26
C ASP A 165 4.64 2.78 -1.16
N LYS A 166 4.61 2.43 -2.45
CA LYS A 166 5.63 2.86 -3.44
C LYS A 166 5.73 4.38 -3.49
N THR A 167 4.63 5.12 -3.66
CA THR A 167 4.70 6.59 -3.75
C THR A 167 5.15 7.22 -2.42
N ARG A 168 4.73 6.65 -1.28
CA ARG A 168 5.20 7.07 0.06
C ARG A 168 6.69 6.77 0.27
N ILE A 169 7.20 5.64 -0.22
CA ILE A 169 8.61 5.28 -0.19
C ILE A 169 9.41 6.23 -1.08
N GLU A 170 8.97 6.50 -2.32
CA GLU A 170 9.61 7.45 -3.24
C GLU A 170 9.69 8.86 -2.64
N GLU A 171 8.60 9.34 -2.01
CA GLU A 171 8.58 10.61 -1.29
C GLU A 171 9.58 10.63 -0.11
N LYS A 172 9.75 9.52 0.59
CA LYS A 172 10.74 9.38 1.68
C LYS A 172 12.17 9.29 1.16
N LEU A 173 12.41 8.60 0.05
CA LEU A 173 13.73 8.42 -0.56
C LEU A 173 14.35 9.75 -0.99
N ARG A 174 13.54 10.68 -1.52
CA ARG A 174 13.97 12.03 -1.93
C ARG A 174 13.99 13.08 -0.80
N ARG A 175 13.62 12.72 0.43
CA ARG A 175 13.46 13.67 1.55
C ARG A 175 14.56 13.53 2.61
N ILE A 176 15.09 14.66 3.05
CA ILE A 176 16.00 14.77 4.21
C ILE A 176 15.19 15.21 5.44
N THR A 177 15.55 14.67 6.60
CA THR A 177 15.11 15.20 7.89
C THR A 177 16.30 15.83 8.61
N TRP A 178 16.24 17.14 8.79
CA TRP A 178 17.20 17.90 9.59
C TRP A 178 16.69 18.01 11.02
N VAL A 179 17.49 17.57 11.98
CA VAL A 179 17.12 17.50 13.39
C VAL A 179 18.05 18.39 14.20
N GLY A 180 17.52 19.18 15.13
CA GLY A 180 18.33 19.91 16.12
C GLY A 180 18.62 21.39 15.80
N ILE A 181 17.97 21.95 14.78
CA ILE A 181 17.91 23.40 14.56
C ILE A 181 16.86 23.99 15.52
N PRO A 182 17.17 25.02 16.35
CA PRO A 182 16.19 25.67 17.21
C PRO A 182 15.12 26.40 16.38
N GLU A 183 13.99 26.71 17.01
CA GLU A 183 13.01 27.64 16.43
C GLU A 183 13.36 29.08 16.85
N GLN A 184 12.99 30.05 16.03
CA GLN A 184 13.17 31.48 16.32
C GLN A 184 11.95 32.01 17.08
N LYS A 185 11.95 33.32 17.42
CA LYS A 185 10.85 33.96 18.15
C LYS A 185 9.48 33.79 17.47
N ASP A 186 9.46 33.77 16.14
CA ASP A 186 8.24 33.73 15.31
C ASP A 186 8.35 32.68 14.20
N GLU A 187 7.21 32.20 13.68
CA GLU A 187 7.17 31.23 12.55
C GLU A 187 7.78 31.81 11.26
N VAL A 188 7.63 33.12 11.01
CA VAL A 188 8.21 33.80 9.85
C VAL A 188 9.74 33.86 9.99
N SER A 189 10.22 34.27 11.17
CA SER A 189 11.64 34.31 11.53
C SER A 189 12.28 32.92 11.47
N THR A 190 11.55 31.88 11.88
CA THR A 190 11.97 30.48 11.82
C THR A 190 12.12 30.00 10.38
N ARG A 191 11.09 30.19 9.54
CA ARG A 191 11.15 29.80 8.12
C ARG A 191 12.26 30.52 7.34
N ARG A 192 12.46 31.83 7.60
CA ARG A 192 13.58 32.58 6.99
C ARG A 192 14.93 32.00 7.42
N PHE A 193 15.10 31.69 8.71
CA PHE A 193 16.33 31.09 9.21
C PHE A 193 16.59 29.71 8.60
N ASP A 194 15.57 28.85 8.52
CA ASP A 194 15.69 27.51 7.96
C ASP A 194 16.07 27.54 6.48
N HIS A 195 15.46 28.46 5.73
CA HIS A 195 15.73 28.65 4.31
C HIS A 195 17.15 29.19 4.05
N GLU A 196 17.61 30.21 4.77
CA GLU A 196 19.00 30.70 4.66
C GLU A 196 20.03 29.65 5.12
N ALA A 197 19.72 28.87 6.16
CA ALA A 197 20.58 27.77 6.59
C ALA A 197 20.64 26.64 5.54
N LEU A 198 19.55 26.34 4.85
CA LEU A 198 19.54 25.39 3.72
C LEU A 198 20.30 25.95 2.52
N LYS A 199 20.08 27.23 2.18
CA LYS A 199 20.79 27.92 1.10
C LYS A 199 22.30 27.87 1.30
N GLU A 200 22.80 28.17 2.51
CA GLU A 200 24.22 28.05 2.84
C GLU A 200 24.72 26.61 2.60
N VAL A 201 23.97 25.59 3.00
CA VAL A 201 24.33 24.17 2.77
C VAL A 201 24.38 23.85 1.27
N VAL A 202 23.47 24.39 0.46
CA VAL A 202 23.49 24.19 -1.01
C VAL A 202 24.67 24.93 -1.65
N GLU A 203 24.87 26.20 -1.33
CA GLU A 203 25.96 27.02 -1.89
C GLU A 203 27.34 26.46 -1.54
N THR A 204 27.56 26.06 -0.29
CA THR A 204 28.81 25.42 0.16
C THR A 204 29.03 24.02 -0.40
N SER A 205 28.03 23.37 -1.00
CA SER A 205 28.20 22.05 -1.61
C SER A 205 28.99 22.10 -2.93
N GLY A 206 28.98 23.25 -3.61
CA GLY A 206 29.62 23.44 -4.91
C GLY A 206 29.02 22.61 -6.05
N ASP A 207 27.95 21.85 -5.82
CA ASP A 207 27.34 20.98 -6.83
C ASP A 207 26.41 21.80 -7.75
N PRO A 208 26.67 21.83 -9.07
CA PRO A 208 25.92 22.66 -10.01
C PRO A 208 24.47 22.19 -10.21
N ASP A 209 24.16 20.92 -9.94
CA ASP A 209 22.79 20.42 -9.99
C ASP A 209 21.99 20.87 -8.78
N LEU A 210 22.58 20.79 -7.57
CA LEU A 210 21.94 21.28 -6.35
C LEU A 210 21.70 22.79 -6.41
N LEU A 211 22.68 23.57 -6.85
CA LEU A 211 22.55 25.01 -7.07
C LEU A 211 21.40 25.32 -8.04
N ARG A 212 21.39 24.68 -9.21
CA ARG A 212 20.36 24.89 -10.24
C ARG A 212 18.96 24.54 -9.76
N GLU A 213 18.77 23.39 -9.11
CA GLU A 213 17.45 22.98 -8.62
C GLU A 213 16.98 23.81 -7.41
N PHE A 214 17.90 24.34 -6.59
CA PHE A 214 17.59 25.32 -5.56
C PHE A 214 17.13 26.65 -6.16
N SER A 215 17.86 27.22 -7.13
CA SER A 215 17.47 28.46 -7.83
C SER A 215 16.14 28.35 -8.58
N ARG A 216 15.75 27.13 -9.00
CA ARG A 216 14.43 26.83 -9.59
C ARG A 216 13.29 26.73 -8.58
N GLY A 217 13.58 26.69 -7.28
CA GLY A 217 12.59 26.45 -6.23
C GLY A 217 12.13 24.99 -6.10
N ASN A 218 12.86 24.04 -6.71
CA ASN A 218 12.52 22.61 -6.68
C ASN A 218 13.01 21.91 -5.40
N ILE A 219 13.84 22.58 -4.59
CA ILE A 219 14.24 22.15 -3.25
C ILE A 219 13.45 22.99 -2.24
N VAL A 220 12.66 22.33 -1.39
CA VAL A 220 11.68 22.99 -0.49
C VAL A 220 11.88 22.54 0.95
N ASP A 221 11.95 23.49 1.88
CA ASP A 221 12.04 23.22 3.32
C ASP A 221 10.75 23.57 4.09
N HIS A 222 10.43 22.78 5.13
CA HIS A 222 9.33 23.09 6.06
C HIS A 222 9.52 22.42 7.43
N ARG A 223 8.97 23.03 8.50
CA ARG A 223 8.93 22.44 9.85
C ARG A 223 7.82 21.41 9.98
N PHE A 224 8.08 20.32 10.69
CA PHE A 224 7.09 19.26 10.96
C PHE A 224 6.94 18.96 12.47
N PRO A 225 5.71 18.89 13.02
CA PRO A 225 4.44 19.22 12.36
C PRO A 225 4.25 20.72 12.08
N VAL A 226 3.40 21.06 11.11
CA VAL A 226 3.08 22.45 10.75
C VAL A 226 2.20 23.09 11.83
N GLY A 227 2.38 24.38 12.11
CA GLY A 227 1.48 25.14 12.99
C GLY A 227 1.55 24.82 14.49
N GLN A 228 2.51 24.00 14.93
CA GLN A 228 2.73 23.67 16.34
C GLN A 228 4.15 24.05 16.80
N PRO A 229 4.49 25.36 16.84
CA PRO A 229 5.74 25.81 17.41
C PRO A 229 5.85 25.34 18.86
N ARG A 230 7.03 24.86 19.23
CA ARG A 230 7.25 24.31 20.57
C ARG A 230 7.57 25.43 21.57
N SER A 231 7.17 25.24 22.82
CA SER A 231 7.43 26.21 23.89
C SER A 231 8.91 26.53 24.04
N THR A 232 9.21 27.77 24.45
CA THR A 232 10.58 28.25 24.67
C THR A 232 11.35 27.30 25.59
N GLY A 233 12.53 26.84 25.14
CA GLY A 233 13.36 25.87 25.84
C GLY A 233 13.10 24.40 25.48
N ALA A 234 12.00 24.07 24.82
CA ALA A 234 11.80 22.74 24.24
C ALA A 234 12.65 22.56 22.96
N ARG A 235 13.05 21.30 22.67
CA ARG A 235 13.73 20.97 21.41
C ARG A 235 12.81 21.26 20.23
N GLY A 236 13.17 22.22 19.39
CA GLY A 236 12.40 22.62 18.20
C GLY A 236 12.04 21.48 17.24
N ARG A 237 10.99 21.71 16.45
CA ARG A 237 10.49 20.82 15.39
C ARG A 237 11.59 20.45 14.40
N ILE A 238 11.47 19.28 13.77
CA ILE A 238 12.36 18.87 12.70
C ILE A 238 12.06 19.66 11.42
N VAL A 239 13.10 19.97 10.64
CA VAL A 239 12.92 20.48 9.27
C VAL A 239 12.90 19.28 8.33
N LYS A 240 11.96 19.28 7.39
CA LYS A 240 11.91 18.39 6.23
C LYS A 240 12.42 19.18 5.03
N ILE A 241 13.32 18.58 4.27
CA ILE A 241 13.82 19.14 3.02
C ILE A 241 13.43 18.16 1.93
N ASP A 242 12.60 18.61 1.00
CA ASP A 242 12.19 17.89 -0.19
C ASP A 242 13.14 18.23 -1.35
N LEU A 243 13.58 17.20 -2.07
CA LEU A 243 14.40 17.33 -3.28
C LEU A 243 13.71 16.64 -4.47
N PRO A 244 14.00 17.05 -5.72
CA PRO A 244 13.32 16.47 -6.88
C PRO A 244 13.75 15.02 -7.20
N GLY A 245 14.92 14.58 -6.73
CA GLY A 245 15.42 13.21 -6.97
C GLY A 245 16.30 12.67 -5.85
N GLN A 246 16.40 11.34 -5.76
CA GLN A 246 17.16 10.65 -4.72
C GLN A 246 18.67 10.98 -4.79
N GLU A 247 19.26 11.04 -5.98
CA GLU A 247 20.70 11.32 -6.15
C GLU A 247 21.09 12.68 -5.58
N LEU A 248 20.31 13.72 -5.87
CA LEU A 248 20.48 15.07 -5.31
C LEU A 248 20.35 15.05 -3.78
N LYS A 249 19.35 14.32 -3.26
CA LYS A 249 19.19 14.12 -1.82
C LYS A 249 20.42 13.44 -1.21
N ASP A 250 21.01 12.45 -1.88
CA ASP A 250 22.15 11.70 -1.34
C ASP A 250 23.45 12.52 -1.43
N LYS A 251 23.66 13.28 -2.51
CA LYS A 251 24.70 14.33 -2.64
C LYS A 251 24.60 15.36 -1.50
N LEU A 252 23.43 15.99 -1.32
CA LEU A 252 23.21 17.01 -0.29
C LEU A 252 23.37 16.43 1.13
N LEU A 253 22.82 15.24 1.38
CA LEU A 253 22.97 14.56 2.67
C LEU A 253 24.40 14.11 2.96
N GLN A 254 25.19 13.80 1.93
CA GLN A 254 26.62 13.52 2.08
C GLN A 254 27.39 14.79 2.48
N HIS A 255 27.14 15.92 1.82
CA HIS A 255 27.70 17.22 2.21
C HIS A 255 27.34 17.61 3.66
N MET A 256 26.06 17.49 4.04
CA MET A 256 25.58 17.72 5.42
C MET A 256 26.23 16.81 6.49
N LYS A 257 26.89 15.71 6.09
CA LYS A 257 27.64 14.82 7.01
C LYS A 257 29.12 15.18 7.11
N GLN A 258 29.68 15.90 6.13
CA GLN A 258 31.11 16.27 6.11
C GLN A 258 31.41 17.37 7.15
N GLY A 259 30.48 18.32 7.34
CA GLY A 259 30.63 19.40 8.32
C GLY A 259 29.32 20.12 8.63
N ARG A 260 29.37 21.01 9.62
CA ARG A 260 28.32 22.02 9.84
C ARG A 260 28.74 23.33 9.20
N GLN A 261 27.80 23.97 8.52
CA GLN A 261 28.01 25.30 7.93
C GLN A 261 27.96 26.40 8.99
N SER A 262 28.33 27.63 8.63
CA SER A 262 28.55 28.72 9.60
C SER A 262 27.29 29.04 10.42
N LEU A 263 26.12 29.09 9.79
CA LEU A 263 24.84 29.36 10.46
C LEU A 263 24.42 28.26 11.44
N THR A 264 24.94 27.04 11.27
CA THR A 264 24.57 25.87 12.09
C THR A 264 25.70 25.32 12.95
N LYS A 265 26.89 25.95 12.90
CA LYS A 265 28.11 25.58 13.63
C LYS A 265 27.89 25.41 15.13
N ASN A 266 27.13 26.33 15.73
CA ASN A 266 26.84 26.38 17.16
C ASN A 266 25.84 25.28 17.61
N PHE A 267 25.09 24.68 16.69
CA PHE A 267 24.11 23.65 17.03
C PHE A 267 24.77 22.27 17.05
N ILE A 268 25.47 21.96 18.15
CA ILE A 268 26.22 20.71 18.34
C ILE A 268 25.34 19.44 18.22
N HIS A 269 24.03 19.58 18.42
CA HIS A 269 23.04 18.52 18.26
C HIS A 269 22.30 18.55 16.92
N SER A 270 22.67 19.45 16.01
CA SER A 270 22.18 19.52 14.64
C SER A 270 22.85 18.45 13.76
N TYR A 271 22.03 17.71 13.01
CA TYR A 271 22.45 16.76 11.98
C TYR A 271 21.34 16.48 10.96
N GLY A 272 21.73 16.24 9.70
CA GLY A 272 20.85 15.70 8.65
C GLY A 272 20.83 14.17 8.65
N ARG A 273 19.68 13.59 8.28
CA ARG A 273 19.51 12.14 7.99
C ARG A 273 18.49 11.94 6.87
N ARG A 274 18.45 10.77 6.23
CA ARG A 274 17.31 10.40 5.37
C ARG A 274 16.02 10.47 6.18
N ASP A 275 14.91 10.86 5.57
CA ASP A 275 13.61 10.64 6.21
C ASP A 275 13.34 9.13 6.30
N TYR A 276 12.79 8.71 7.43
CA TYR A 276 12.50 7.30 7.70
C TYR A 276 11.01 7.03 7.47
N THR A 277 10.69 5.80 7.08
CA THR A 277 9.31 5.30 7.14
C THR A 277 8.85 5.14 8.61
N PRO A 278 7.54 4.98 8.90
CA PRO A 278 7.07 4.73 10.27
C PRO A 278 7.72 3.50 10.92
N GLU A 279 7.95 2.45 10.15
CA GLU A 279 8.54 1.17 10.58
C GLU A 279 10.03 1.34 10.91
N GLU A 280 10.76 2.07 10.06
CA GLU A 280 12.16 2.46 10.31
C GLU A 280 12.30 3.39 11.52
N LEU A 281 11.35 4.30 11.75
CA LEU A 281 11.32 5.15 12.94
C LEU A 281 11.11 4.32 14.21
N GLU A 282 10.25 3.31 14.16
CA GLU A 282 10.02 2.43 15.30
C GLU A 282 11.26 1.54 15.59
N LEU A 283 11.94 1.08 14.54
CA LEU A 283 13.24 0.41 14.69
C LEU A 283 14.30 1.35 15.29
N ASP A 284 14.44 2.58 14.80
CA ASP A 284 15.35 3.60 15.34
C ASP A 284 15.08 3.88 16.84
N ARG A 285 13.80 3.99 17.23
CA ARG A 285 13.39 4.15 18.64
C ARG A 285 13.80 2.96 19.50
N LYS A 286 13.53 1.73 19.06
CA LYS A 286 13.92 0.49 19.75
C LYS A 286 15.43 0.40 19.93
N LEU A 287 16.20 0.70 18.88
CA LEU A 287 17.66 0.69 18.92
C LEU A 287 18.23 1.78 19.84
N ARG A 288 17.64 2.98 19.86
CA ARG A 288 18.06 4.05 20.78
C ARG A 288 17.79 3.68 22.24
N ARG A 289 16.65 3.04 22.53
CA ARG A 289 16.33 2.53 23.88
C ARG A 289 17.37 1.49 24.32
N LYS A 290 17.61 0.47 23.48
CA LYS A 290 18.62 -0.57 23.73
C LYS A 290 20.04 0.00 23.88
N ALA A 291 20.43 0.98 23.08
CA ALA A 291 21.73 1.66 23.23
C ALA A 291 21.80 2.45 24.56
N GLY A 292 20.72 3.10 24.98
CA GLY A 292 20.61 3.75 26.28
C GLY A 292 20.77 2.78 27.45
N GLU A 293 20.07 1.64 27.42
CA GLU A 293 20.19 0.56 28.42
C GLU A 293 21.62 0.01 28.51
N LEU A 294 22.28 -0.19 27.36
CA LEU A 294 23.69 -0.62 27.33
C LEU A 294 24.62 0.45 27.91
N ASN A 295 24.43 1.73 27.59
CA ASN A 295 25.21 2.82 28.16
C ASN A 295 25.04 2.94 29.67
N GLN A 296 23.81 2.77 30.16
CA GLN A 296 23.51 2.80 31.59
C GLN A 296 24.21 1.67 32.35
N LYS A 297 24.29 0.47 31.75
CA LYS A 297 25.03 -0.68 32.31
C LYS A 297 26.55 -0.46 32.37
N GLU A 298 27.13 0.19 31.37
CA GLU A 298 28.56 0.55 31.35
C GLU A 298 28.89 1.79 32.19
N GLY A 299 27.87 2.53 32.69
CA GLY A 299 28.03 3.84 33.31
C GLY A 299 28.55 4.94 32.37
N LYS A 300 28.69 4.65 31.06
CA LYS A 300 29.36 5.50 30.07
C LYS A 300 28.63 5.46 28.73
N LEU A 301 28.67 6.58 28.01
CA LEU A 301 28.22 6.71 26.62
C LEU A 301 29.21 5.98 25.69
N GLN A 302 29.02 4.67 25.54
CA GLN A 302 29.82 3.76 24.72
C GLN A 302 29.10 3.32 23.44
N PHE A 303 27.76 3.30 23.42
CA PHE A 303 26.92 2.81 22.34
C PHE A 303 26.04 3.92 21.77
N LEU A 304 25.98 4.01 20.44
CA LEU A 304 25.16 5.00 19.73
C LEU A 304 24.48 4.38 18.51
N VAL A 305 23.40 5.00 18.04
CA VAL A 305 22.68 4.54 16.84
C VAL A 305 23.08 5.37 15.63
N ARG A 306 23.50 4.71 14.54
CA ARG A 306 23.68 5.29 13.20
C ARG A 306 23.10 4.32 12.18
N VAL A 307 22.43 4.83 11.15
CA VAL A 307 21.91 4.04 10.01
C VAL A 307 21.16 2.76 10.45
N LEU A 308 20.30 2.88 11.47
CA LEU A 308 19.54 1.77 12.06
C LEU A 308 20.40 0.61 12.60
N GLN A 309 21.61 0.90 13.07
CA GLN A 309 22.52 -0.04 13.74
C GLN A 309 23.12 0.58 15.01
N ILE A 310 23.45 -0.27 16.00
CA ILE A 310 24.17 0.16 17.21
C ILE A 310 25.67 0.04 16.95
N HIS A 311 26.37 1.16 17.03
CA HIS A 311 27.83 1.22 16.94
C HIS A 311 28.44 1.45 18.33
N ARG A 312 29.56 0.78 18.59
CA ARG A 312 30.43 1.05 19.74
C ARG A 312 31.39 2.20 19.43
N LEU A 313 31.50 3.16 20.33
CA LEU A 313 32.50 4.23 20.29
C LEU A 313 33.88 3.69 20.66
N ARG A 314 34.92 4.13 19.92
CA ARG A 314 36.33 3.87 20.26
C ARG A 314 36.75 4.54 21.57
N TYR A 315 36.16 5.70 21.86
CA TYR A 315 36.39 6.48 23.07
C TYR A 315 35.04 6.71 23.76
N PRO A 316 34.69 5.90 24.78
CA PRO A 316 33.51 6.15 25.61
C PRO A 316 33.58 7.54 26.25
N ARG A 317 32.43 8.20 26.38
CA ARG A 317 32.32 9.47 27.12
C ARG A 317 31.57 9.21 28.42
N ASP A 318 31.81 10.01 29.44
CA ASP A 318 31.01 9.92 30.66
C ASP A 318 29.55 10.31 30.36
N LEU A 319 28.61 9.65 31.04
CA LEU A 319 27.22 10.05 30.98
C LEU A 319 27.05 11.42 31.66
N PRO A 320 26.11 12.27 31.22
CA PRO A 320 25.76 13.47 31.96
C PRO A 320 25.38 13.08 33.39
N GLY A 321 26.19 13.51 34.35
CA GLY A 321 25.93 13.22 35.76
C GLY A 321 24.58 13.78 36.16
N TYR A 322 23.74 12.94 36.78
CA TYR A 322 22.48 13.38 37.39
C TYR A 322 22.84 14.21 38.63
N LEU A 323 23.11 15.51 38.44
CA LEU A 323 23.28 16.49 39.51
C LEU A 323 21.92 16.72 40.17
N GLY A 324 21.49 15.74 40.96
CA GLY A 324 20.11 15.64 41.46
C GLY A 324 19.79 14.35 42.20
N ALA A 325 20.75 13.76 42.92
CA ALA A 325 20.50 12.69 43.89
C ALA A 325 21.58 12.69 44.99
N SER A 326 21.20 13.20 46.18
CA SER A 326 21.80 12.95 47.50
C SER A 326 23.29 12.55 47.57
N GLN A 327 24.15 13.47 48.04
CA GLN A 327 25.25 13.03 48.89
C GLN A 327 24.67 12.36 50.15
N PRO A 328 25.29 11.28 50.66
CA PRO A 328 24.90 10.72 51.94
C PRO A 328 25.19 11.70 53.07
N PHE A 329 24.19 11.93 53.92
CA PHE A 329 24.28 12.72 55.15
C PHE A 329 25.48 12.26 56.01
N GLN A 330 26.39 13.18 56.35
CA GLN A 330 27.30 13.01 57.50
C GLN A 330 26.83 13.91 58.65
N PRO A 331 26.42 13.35 59.81
CA PRO A 331 25.93 14.14 60.94
C PRO A 331 26.99 14.38 62.02
N SER A 332 27.64 15.54 62.00
CA SER A 332 28.38 16.13 63.14
C SER A 332 28.96 17.50 62.74
N ARG A 333 29.04 18.53 63.58
CA ARG A 333 28.59 18.76 64.96
C ARG A 333 28.46 20.28 65.15
N SER A 334 27.56 20.74 66.00
CA SER A 334 27.47 22.15 66.39
C SER A 334 28.58 22.54 67.37
N SER A 335 29.22 23.70 67.13
CA SER A 335 29.86 24.52 68.16
C SER A 335 29.73 26.00 67.78
N SER A 336 29.72 26.88 68.79
CA SER A 336 29.08 28.19 68.76
C SER A 336 30.07 29.36 68.92
N SER A 337 29.56 30.57 68.59
CA SER A 337 30.12 31.91 68.89
C SER A 337 31.46 32.26 68.21
N SER A 338 31.83 33.53 68.00
CA SER A 338 31.33 34.78 68.61
C SER A 338 31.31 36.01 67.68
N SER A 339 30.57 37.01 68.16
CA SER A 339 30.43 38.42 67.77
C SER A 339 31.66 39.19 67.25
N ALA A 340 31.45 40.06 66.24
CA ALA A 340 31.68 41.51 66.35
C ALA A 340 31.03 42.27 65.17
N GLU A 341 30.48 43.46 65.44
CA GLU A 341 29.79 44.35 64.48
C GLU A 341 30.51 45.75 64.47
N PRO A 342 29.98 46.82 63.85
CA PRO A 342 30.26 47.31 62.50
C PRO A 342 31.07 48.64 62.46
N THR A 343 31.33 49.22 61.27
CA THR A 343 30.99 50.63 60.87
C THR A 343 31.50 51.01 59.45
N PRO A 344 31.00 52.10 58.80
CA PRO A 344 30.93 52.21 57.33
C PRO A 344 31.58 53.46 56.69
N SER A 345 31.56 53.51 55.35
CA SER A 345 31.60 54.72 54.50
C SER A 345 30.83 54.39 53.18
N GLN A 346 29.89 55.16 52.62
CA GLN A 346 29.89 56.57 52.17
C GLN A 346 31.13 56.87 51.28
N PHE A 347 31.11 57.54 50.11
CA PHE A 347 30.15 58.34 49.32
C PHE A 347 30.70 58.35 47.86
N VAL A 348 30.02 58.66 46.74
CA VAL A 348 28.62 59.00 46.41
C VAL A 348 28.36 58.67 44.91
N PHE A 349 27.23 59.09 44.31
CA PHE A 349 26.88 58.93 42.88
C PHE A 349 26.93 60.30 42.16
N THR A 350 27.55 60.41 40.98
CA THR A 350 27.26 61.50 40.02
C THR A 350 27.30 61.01 38.57
N LYS A 351 26.52 61.71 37.74
CA LYS A 351 26.18 61.46 36.34
C LYS A 351 26.39 62.78 35.57
N ASP A 352 26.12 62.78 34.26
CA ASP A 352 25.99 63.95 33.37
C ASP A 352 27.35 64.54 32.92
N GLU A 353 27.53 65.11 31.71
CA GLU A 353 26.72 65.09 30.48
C GLU A 353 27.64 65.27 29.23
N ALA A 354 27.06 65.36 28.03
CA ALA A 354 27.77 65.44 26.76
C ALA A 354 28.41 66.81 26.44
N SER A 355 29.40 66.84 25.54
CA SER A 355 29.49 67.84 24.46
C SER A 355 30.53 67.49 23.37
N SER A 356 30.37 68.11 22.20
CA SER A 356 31.02 67.80 20.93
C SER A 356 32.40 68.43 20.72
N SER A 357 33.20 67.86 19.81
CA SER A 357 33.82 68.62 18.69
C SER A 357 34.60 67.75 17.68
N LEU A 358 34.24 67.91 16.42
CA LEU A 358 35.10 67.81 15.22
C LEU A 358 35.38 69.28 14.77
N PRO A 359 36.35 69.60 13.88
CA PRO A 359 36.90 68.78 12.78
C PRO A 359 38.42 68.92 12.52
N HIS A 360 38.96 68.28 11.46
CA HIS A 360 39.48 68.92 10.22
C HIS A 360 40.47 68.01 9.44
N ARG A 361 40.58 68.24 8.10
CA ARG A 361 41.61 67.83 7.08
C ARG A 361 42.68 66.76 7.42
N GLY A 362 43.09 65.84 6.56
CA GLY A 362 42.84 65.65 5.11
C GLY A 362 44.16 65.49 4.31
N ASN A 363 44.24 64.51 3.39
CA ASN A 363 45.07 64.53 2.16
C ASN A 363 45.01 63.18 1.40
N SER A 364 44.74 63.26 0.08
CA SER A 364 45.11 62.23 -0.90
C SER A 364 46.40 62.66 -1.62
N PRO A 365 47.05 61.77 -2.37
CA PRO A 365 47.28 62.09 -3.78
C PRO A 365 46.96 60.92 -4.74
N ALA A 366 46.89 61.22 -6.03
CA ALA A 366 46.52 60.31 -7.11
C ALA A 366 47.63 60.19 -8.17
N TYR A 367 47.59 59.10 -8.95
CA TYR A 367 48.19 58.90 -10.29
C TYR A 367 47.31 57.81 -10.97
N ALA A 368 46.54 58.10 -12.03
CA ALA A 368 46.95 58.10 -13.46
C ALA A 368 47.60 56.76 -13.88
N ASP A 369 46.95 55.84 -14.60
CA ASP A 369 46.24 55.88 -15.91
C ASP A 369 47.19 55.83 -17.13
N ALA A 370 47.08 54.77 -17.93
CA ALA A 370 47.55 54.63 -19.32
C ALA A 370 47.21 53.24 -19.90
N THR A 371 46.33 53.20 -20.91
CA THR A 371 46.12 52.10 -21.87
C THR A 371 47.23 52.08 -22.95
N PRO A 372 47.32 51.04 -23.82
CA PRO A 372 46.42 50.92 -24.99
C PRO A 372 45.33 49.84 -24.88
#